data_AF-A0A0F9NMC3-F1
#
_entry.id   AF-A0A0F9NMC3-F1
#
_cell.length_a   1.000
_cell.length_b   1.000
_cell.length_c   1.000
_cell.angle_alpha   90.00
_cell.angle_beta   90.00
_cell.angle_gamma   90.00
#
_symmetry.space_group_name_H-M   'P 1'
#
loop_
_entity.id
_entity.type
_entity.pdbx_description
1 polymer ?
#
loop_
_entity_poly.entity_id
_entity_poly.type
_entity_poly.pdbx_seq_one_letter_code
_entity_poly.pdbx_strand_id
1 'polypeptide(L)'
;PSYTGRYLDSVSDIILNLLILLSVRSITEGSLIYTFLAFFGLQLQGTLYNYYYVILRTKYQGDTTSRIFEINTPMALSGEKQYHVNVLFTIYKVMYGGFDRIIYALDPKASHGKNLPKWLMTAVSTFGLGFQLLCIGVMLVAKLERYIIPFFIGYTGMVFVFIGIRRFCLK
;
A
#
# COMPACT_ATOMS: atom_id res chain seq x y z
N PRO A 1 5.94 -16.59 -3.92
CA PRO A 1 5.60 -16.56 -2.48
C PRO A 1 4.41 -17.49 -2.19
N SER A 2 4.28 -18.02 -0.98
CA SER A 2 3.07 -18.75 -0.57
C SER A 2 1.92 -17.76 -0.31
N TYR A 3 0.66 -18.18 -0.42
CA TYR A 3 -0.48 -17.29 -0.16
C TYR A 3 -0.52 -16.85 1.32
N THR A 4 -0.25 -17.79 2.22
CA THR A 4 -0.15 -17.56 3.67
C THR A 4 0.89 -16.49 3.96
N GLY A 5 2.10 -16.61 3.40
CA GLY A 5 3.18 -15.67 3.62
C GLY A 5 2.83 -14.28 3.09
N ARG A 6 2.26 -14.19 1.89
CA ARG A 6 1.86 -12.91 1.29
C ARG A 6 0.78 -12.18 2.09
N TYR A 7 -0.27 -12.88 2.54
CA TYR A 7 -1.30 -12.23 3.33
C TYR A 7 -0.82 -11.87 4.73
N LEU A 8 0.03 -12.70 5.34
CA LEU A 8 0.64 -12.36 6.62
C LEU A 8 1.50 -11.10 6.51
N ASP A 9 2.33 -10.99 5.48
CA ASP A 9 3.16 -9.81 5.18
C ASP A 9 2.30 -8.54 5.10
N SER A 10 1.28 -8.54 4.25
CA SER A 10 0.36 -7.40 4.11
C SER A 10 -0.36 -7.03 5.41
N VAL A 11 -0.77 -8.01 6.22
CA VAL A 11 -1.43 -7.79 7.52
C VAL A 11 -0.44 -7.23 8.54
N SER A 12 0.80 -7.74 8.55
CA SER A 12 1.87 -7.23 9.39
C SER A 12 2.22 -5.79 9.04
N ASP A 13 2.27 -5.44 7.75
CA ASP A 13 2.59 -4.10 7.26
C ASP A 13 1.62 -3.03 7.78
N ILE A 14 0.32 -3.30 7.71
CA ILE A 14 -0.71 -2.37 8.18
C ILE A 14 -0.69 -2.23 9.70
N ILE A 15 -0.46 -3.31 10.44
CA ILE A 15 -0.31 -3.29 11.89
C ILE A 15 0.94 -2.48 12.27
N LEU A 16 2.06 -2.71 11.58
CA LEU A 16 3.32 -2.01 11.80
C LEU A 16 3.15 -0.50 11.61
N ASN A 17 2.54 -0.08 10.49
CA ASN A 17 2.28 1.33 10.21
C ASN A 17 1.40 1.98 11.30
N LEU A 18 0.39 1.27 11.79
CA LEU A 18 -0.47 1.76 12.88
C LEU A 18 0.34 1.97 14.17
N LEU A 19 1.12 0.96 14.58
CA LEU A 19 1.91 1.01 15.81
C LEU A 19 2.99 2.09 15.77
N ILE A 20 3.65 2.27 14.63
CA ILE A 20 4.65 3.33 14.46
C ILE A 20 4.01 4.70 14.57
N LEU A 21 2.90 4.96 13.87
CA LEU A 21 2.23 6.26 13.95
C LEU A 21 1.68 6.56 15.35
N LEU A 22 1.15 5.55 16.06
CA LEU A 22 0.72 5.72 17.45
C LEU A 22 1.91 6.03 18.37
N SER A 23 3.06 5.42 18.12
CA SER A 23 4.30 5.69 18.88
C SER A 23 4.83 7.10 18.60
N VAL A 24 4.81 7.55 17.34
CA VAL A 24 5.14 8.94 16.96
C VAL A 24 4.18 9.92 17.63
N ARG A 25 2.89 9.59 17.66
CA ARG A 25 1.90 10.41 18.37
C ARG A 25 2.19 10.47 19.87
N SER A 26 2.55 9.36 20.52
CA SER A 26 2.80 9.35 21.96
C SER A 26 4.00 10.20 22.36
N ILE A 27 5.03 10.29 21.53
CA ILE A 27 6.19 11.16 21.79
C ILE A 27 5.96 12.63 21.44
N THR A 28 5.03 12.93 20.51
CA THR A 28 4.74 14.29 20.05
C THR A 28 3.52 14.92 20.72
N GLU A 29 2.80 14.16 21.54
CA GLU A 29 1.49 14.52 22.11
C GLU A 29 0.48 14.99 21.04
N GLY A 30 0.58 14.42 19.83
CA GLY A 30 -0.21 14.82 18.67
C GLY A 30 -1.69 14.41 18.73
N SER A 31 -2.48 15.01 17.84
CA SER A 31 -3.90 14.67 17.70
C SER A 31 -4.11 13.26 17.18
N LEU A 32 -5.01 12.53 17.84
CA LEU A 32 -5.43 11.20 17.40
C LEU A 32 -6.09 11.25 16.01
N ILE A 33 -6.86 12.31 15.71
CA ILE A 33 -7.53 12.48 14.42
C ILE A 33 -6.50 12.62 13.29
N TYR A 34 -5.48 13.45 13.47
CA TYR A 34 -4.41 13.60 12.47
C TYR A 34 -3.59 12.32 12.32
N THR A 35 -3.41 11.55 13.40
CA THR A 35 -2.73 10.25 13.35
C THR A 35 -3.52 9.25 12.50
N PHE A 36 -4.84 9.16 12.69
CA PHE A 36 -5.69 8.32 11.84
C PHE A 36 -5.75 8.80 10.39
N LEU A 37 -5.73 10.12 10.16
CA LEU A 37 -5.68 10.68 8.81
C LEU A 37 -4.37 10.33 8.11
N ALA A 38 -3.23 10.46 8.80
CA ALA A 38 -1.92 10.04 8.30
C ALA A 38 -1.88 8.53 8.04
N PHE A 39 -2.45 7.73 8.94
CA PHE A 39 -2.56 6.28 8.78
C PHE A 39 -3.36 5.92 7.52
N PHE A 40 -4.54 6.51 7.35
CA PHE A 40 -5.36 6.30 6.16
C PHE A 40 -4.61 6.70 4.89
N GLY A 41 -3.88 7.82 4.94
CA GLY A 41 -3.01 8.29 3.87
C GLY A 41 -1.89 7.31 3.50
N LEU A 42 -1.16 6.80 4.49
CA LEU A 42 -0.11 5.78 4.30
C LEU A 42 -0.66 4.50 3.66
N GLN A 43 -1.82 4.04 4.11
CA GLN A 43 -2.48 2.87 3.52
C GLN A 43 -2.87 3.13 2.07
N LEU A 44 -3.46 4.29 1.76
CA LEU A 44 -3.84 4.65 0.40
C LEU A 44 -2.62 4.74 -0.54
N GLN A 45 -1.52 5.32 -0.07
CA GLN A 45 -0.24 5.37 -0.78
C GLN A 45 0.27 3.96 -1.10
N GLY A 46 0.35 3.09 -0.08
CA GLY A 46 0.81 1.72 -0.23
C GLY A 46 -0.07 0.90 -1.17
N THR A 47 -1.38 1.06 -1.08
CA THR A 47 -2.34 0.41 -2.00
C THR A 47 -2.15 0.86 -3.44
N LEU A 48 -1.91 2.15 -3.71
CA LEU A 48 -1.63 2.62 -5.07
C LEU A 48 -0.35 2.01 -5.62
N TYR A 49 0.72 1.98 -4.82
CA TYR A 49 1.97 1.32 -5.21
C TYR A 49 1.74 -0.16 -5.53
N ASN A 50 1.07 -0.89 -4.64
CA ASN A 50 0.76 -2.30 -4.86
C ASN A 50 -0.07 -2.50 -6.14
N TYR A 51 -1.10 -1.68 -6.36
CA TYR A 51 -1.96 -1.73 -7.54
C TYR A 51 -1.16 -1.59 -8.85
N TYR A 52 -0.31 -0.56 -8.96
CA TYR A 52 0.54 -0.35 -10.14
C TYR A 52 1.61 -1.43 -10.29
N TYR A 53 2.15 -1.91 -9.18
CA TYR A 53 3.16 -2.94 -9.19
C TYR A 53 2.63 -4.31 -9.62
N VAL A 54 1.41 -4.67 -9.22
CA VAL A 54 0.72 -5.88 -9.71
C VAL A 54 0.48 -5.79 -11.21
N ILE A 55 0.01 -4.64 -11.73
CA ILE A 55 -0.17 -4.43 -13.18
C ILE A 55 1.14 -4.65 -13.94
N LEU A 56 2.25 -4.14 -13.42
CA LEU A 56 3.58 -4.35 -14.01
C LEU A 56 3.94 -5.85 -14.02
N ARG A 57 3.81 -6.54 -12.88
CA ARG A 57 4.19 -7.97 -12.74
C ARG A 57 3.34 -8.92 -13.58
N THR A 58 2.03 -8.71 -13.65
CA THR A 58 1.12 -9.52 -14.48
C THR A 58 1.52 -9.44 -15.96
N LYS A 59 2.07 -8.31 -16.41
CA LYS A 59 2.47 -8.10 -17.80
C LYS A 59 3.81 -8.73 -18.17
N TYR A 60 4.73 -8.88 -17.22
CA TYR A 60 6.03 -9.55 -17.41
C TYR A 60 6.01 -11.05 -17.06
N GLN A 61 4.83 -11.66 -16.86
CA GLN A 61 4.66 -13.08 -16.48
C GLN A 61 5.42 -13.48 -15.20
N GLY A 62 5.72 -12.52 -14.32
CA GLY A 62 6.62 -12.74 -13.18
C GLY A 62 5.99 -13.31 -11.91
N ASP A 63 4.66 -13.44 -11.84
CA ASP A 63 3.96 -13.90 -10.63
C ASP A 63 2.61 -14.55 -10.97
N THR A 64 2.35 -15.75 -10.43
CA THR A 64 1.07 -16.49 -10.56
C THR A 64 0.14 -16.28 -9.36
N THR A 65 0.61 -15.64 -8.29
CA THR A 65 -0.12 -15.54 -7.02
C THR A 65 -0.84 -14.21 -6.82
N SER A 66 -0.32 -13.12 -7.38
CA SER A 66 -0.88 -11.77 -7.21
C SER A 66 -1.93 -11.44 -8.26
N ARG A 67 -3.17 -11.18 -7.83
CA ARG A 67 -4.27 -10.76 -8.73
C ARG A 67 -4.64 -9.30 -8.48
N ILE A 68 -4.95 -8.58 -9.56
CA ILE A 68 -5.46 -7.19 -9.53
C ILE A 68 -6.76 -7.10 -8.73
N PHE A 69 -7.54 -8.17 -8.73
CA PHE A 69 -8.75 -8.31 -7.93
C PHE A 69 -8.74 -9.61 -7.16
N GLU A 70 -8.72 -9.51 -5.84
CA GLU A 70 -8.86 -10.65 -4.97
C GLU A 70 -10.32 -10.77 -4.49
N ILE A 71 -11.19 -11.13 -5.41
CA ILE A 71 -12.64 -11.26 -5.15
C ILE A 71 -12.94 -12.60 -4.45
N ASN A 72 -12.24 -13.66 -4.85
CA ASN A 72 -12.42 -15.03 -4.39
C ASN A 72 -11.20 -15.48 -3.58
N THR A 73 -11.44 -16.23 -2.52
CA THR A 73 -10.38 -16.85 -1.71
C THR A 73 -9.55 -17.79 -2.60
N PRO A 74 -8.21 -17.67 -2.63
CA PRO A 74 -7.40 -18.56 -3.44
C PRO A 74 -7.41 -19.98 -2.86
N MET A 75 -7.26 -20.97 -3.74
CA MET A 75 -6.92 -22.32 -3.31
C MET A 75 -5.47 -22.34 -2.83
N ALA A 76 -5.27 -22.89 -1.64
CA ALA A 76 -3.97 -23.08 -1.02
C ALA A 76 -3.03 -23.85 -1.95
N LEU A 77 -1.76 -23.42 -2.03
CA LEU A 77 -0.74 -24.15 -2.77
C LEU A 77 -0.36 -25.44 -2.04
N SER A 78 0.29 -26.37 -2.74
CA SER A 78 0.78 -27.62 -2.13
C SER A 78 1.69 -27.30 -0.93
N GLY A 79 1.35 -27.83 0.25
CA GLY A 79 2.02 -27.55 1.52
C GLY A 79 1.37 -26.47 2.39
N GLU A 80 0.38 -25.72 1.89
CA GLU A 80 -0.39 -24.76 2.69
C GLU A 80 -1.69 -25.37 3.21
N LYS A 81 -2.11 -24.97 4.43
CA LYS A 81 -3.43 -25.33 4.95
C LYS A 81 -4.46 -24.29 4.49
N GLN A 82 -5.52 -24.74 3.83
CA GLN A 82 -6.61 -23.87 3.37
C GLN A 82 -7.23 -23.03 4.49
N TYR A 83 -7.29 -23.57 5.72
CA TYR A 83 -7.76 -22.81 6.88
C TYR A 83 -6.95 -21.52 7.13
N HIS A 84 -5.62 -21.59 7.10
CA HIS A 84 -4.76 -20.41 7.32
C HIS A 84 -4.92 -19.38 6.20
N VAL A 85 -4.99 -19.87 4.95
CA VAL A 85 -5.24 -19.02 3.78
C VAL A 85 -6.59 -18.31 3.91
N ASN A 86 -7.66 -19.00 4.33
CA ASN A 86 -8.99 -18.41 4.50
C ASN A 86 -9.01 -17.31 5.57
N VAL A 87 -8.41 -17.57 6.74
CA VAL A 87 -8.37 -16.60 7.85
C VAL A 87 -7.59 -15.36 7.44
N LEU A 88 -6.36 -15.53 6.94
CA LEU A 88 -5.50 -14.42 6.55
C LEU A 88 -6.10 -13.63 5.38
N PHE A 89 -6.69 -14.31 4.41
CA PHE A 89 -7.39 -13.66 3.31
C PHE A 89 -8.57 -12.81 3.79
N THR A 90 -9.35 -13.31 4.75
CA THR A 90 -10.49 -12.57 5.31
C THR A 90 -10.03 -11.30 6.02
N ILE A 91 -8.98 -11.40 6.84
CA ILE A 91 -8.38 -10.24 7.52
C ILE A 91 -7.86 -9.24 6.48
N TYR A 92 -7.07 -9.70 5.51
CA TYR A 92 -6.58 -8.87 4.42
C TYR A 92 -7.72 -8.12 3.70
N LYS A 93 -8.79 -8.84 3.35
CA LYS A 93 -9.95 -8.25 2.64
C LYS A 93 -10.67 -7.19 3.47
N VAL A 94 -10.77 -7.36 4.79
CA VAL A 94 -11.36 -6.35 5.68
C VAL A 94 -10.45 -5.12 5.77
N MET A 95 -9.14 -5.32 5.89
CA MET A 95 -8.17 -4.25 6.10
C MET A 95 -7.90 -3.43 4.83
N TYR A 96 -7.74 -4.10 3.68
CA TYR A 96 -7.36 -3.47 2.41
C TYR A 96 -8.52 -3.29 1.43
N GLY A 97 -9.61 -4.05 1.56
CA GLY A 97 -10.68 -4.04 0.57
C GLY A 97 -11.34 -2.67 0.36
N GLY A 98 -11.37 -1.81 1.39
CA GLY A 98 -11.80 -0.42 1.26
C GLY A 98 -10.83 0.41 0.41
N PHE A 99 -9.54 0.37 0.72
CA PHE A 99 -8.49 1.09 0.00
C PHE A 99 -8.36 0.62 -1.45
N ASP A 100 -8.42 -0.70 -1.67
CA ASP A 100 -8.35 -1.30 -3.01
C ASP A 100 -9.49 -0.79 -3.89
N ARG A 101 -10.71 -0.68 -3.35
CA ARG A 101 -11.87 -0.12 -4.06
C ARG A 101 -11.70 1.37 -4.36
N ILE A 102 -11.15 2.14 -3.42
CA ILE A 102 -10.89 3.56 -3.62
C ILE A 102 -9.90 3.75 -4.77
N ILE A 103 -8.74 3.07 -4.72
CA ILE A 103 -7.72 3.18 -5.78
C ILE A 103 -8.27 2.70 -7.12
N TYR A 104 -9.03 1.60 -7.14
CA TYR A 104 -9.65 1.14 -8.37
C TYR A 104 -10.66 2.15 -8.94
N ALA A 105 -11.51 2.74 -8.11
CA ALA A 105 -12.43 3.79 -8.55
C ALA A 105 -11.67 5.04 -9.07
N LEU A 106 -10.56 5.36 -8.43
CA LEU A 106 -9.67 6.45 -8.83
C LEU A 106 -8.85 6.13 -10.08
N ASP A 107 -8.66 4.87 -10.48
CA ASP A 107 -7.94 4.53 -11.71
C ASP A 107 -8.34 3.19 -12.36
N PRO A 108 -9.60 3.02 -12.81
CA PRO A 108 -10.10 1.72 -13.25
C PRO A 108 -9.50 1.29 -14.59
N LYS A 109 -8.99 2.24 -15.38
CA LYS A 109 -8.37 2.00 -16.69
C LYS A 109 -6.91 1.53 -16.58
N ALA A 110 -6.32 1.47 -15.39
CA ALA A 110 -4.90 1.12 -15.25
C ALA A 110 -4.64 -0.34 -15.59
N SER A 111 -5.56 -1.21 -15.21
CA SER A 111 -5.52 -2.65 -15.52
C SER A 111 -5.68 -2.96 -17.01
N HIS A 112 -6.21 -2.02 -17.81
CA HIS A 112 -6.49 -2.19 -19.25
C HIS A 112 -5.58 -1.35 -20.16
N GLY A 113 -4.75 -0.46 -19.59
CA GLY A 113 -3.97 0.55 -20.32
C GLY A 113 -2.59 0.08 -20.83
N LYS A 114 -1.91 0.95 -21.58
CA LYS A 114 -0.52 0.76 -22.04
C LYS A 114 0.47 0.68 -20.85
N ASN A 115 1.69 0.25 -21.15
CA ASN A 115 2.77 0.02 -20.18
C ASN A 115 2.96 1.21 -19.23
N LEU A 116 2.97 0.94 -17.92
CA LEU A 116 3.46 1.88 -16.92
C LEU A 116 4.97 2.09 -17.17
N PRO A 117 5.42 3.33 -17.45
CA PRO A 117 6.82 3.57 -17.74
C PRO A 117 7.67 3.39 -16.48
N LYS A 118 8.91 2.92 -16.65
CA LYS A 118 9.82 2.60 -15.52
C LYS A 118 10.01 3.78 -14.57
N TRP A 119 10.12 5.00 -15.10
CA TRP A 119 10.29 6.21 -14.28
C TRP A 119 9.09 6.48 -13.36
N LEU A 120 7.85 6.19 -13.81
CA LEU A 120 6.66 6.32 -12.98
C LEU A 120 6.71 5.29 -11.85
N MET A 121 7.11 4.05 -12.16
CA MET A 121 7.26 3.02 -11.13
C MET A 121 8.34 3.38 -10.10
N THR A 122 9.44 4.00 -10.51
CA THR A 122 10.47 4.53 -9.59
C THR A 122 9.93 5.67 -8.73
N ALA A 123 9.11 6.55 -9.28
CA ALA A 123 8.50 7.62 -8.51
C ALA A 123 7.48 7.06 -7.48
N VAL A 124 6.63 6.12 -7.91
CA VAL A 124 5.59 5.51 -7.07
C VAL A 124 6.19 4.55 -6.02
N SER A 125 7.39 4.02 -6.21
CA SER A 125 8.04 3.17 -5.18
C SER A 125 8.33 3.90 -3.86
N THR A 126 8.30 5.23 -3.87
CA THR A 126 8.35 6.05 -2.64
C THR A 126 7.13 5.87 -1.74
N PHE A 127 6.04 5.29 -2.26
CA PHE A 127 4.87 4.88 -1.47
C PHE A 127 5.00 3.47 -0.88
N GLY A 128 6.05 2.73 -1.22
CA GLY A 128 6.31 1.42 -0.62
C GLY A 128 6.67 1.53 0.86
N LEU A 129 6.29 0.51 1.65
CA LEU A 129 6.52 0.48 3.09
C LEU A 129 7.97 0.77 3.47
N GLY A 130 8.94 0.14 2.78
CA GLY A 130 10.36 0.36 3.06
C GLY A 130 10.78 1.83 2.93
N PHE A 131 10.24 2.56 1.95
CA PHE A 131 10.53 3.98 1.79
C PHE A 131 9.78 4.84 2.83
N GLN A 132 8.54 4.48 3.18
CA GLN A 132 7.80 5.13 4.27
C GLN A 132 8.57 5.02 5.60
N LEU A 133 9.06 3.81 5.92
CA LEU A 133 9.89 3.56 7.10
C LEU A 133 11.23 4.31 7.04
N LEU A 134 11.86 4.40 5.86
CA LEU A 134 13.07 5.19 5.67
C LEU A 134 12.81 6.68 5.96
N CYS A 135 11.74 7.26 5.42
CA CYS A 135 11.35 8.64 5.70
C CYS A 135 11.14 8.87 7.20
N ILE A 136 10.41 7.97 7.87
CA ILE A 136 10.20 8.03 9.33
C ILE A 136 11.55 7.99 10.06
N GLY A 137 12.41 7.04 9.72
CA GLY A 137 13.73 6.88 10.35
C GLY A 137 14.61 8.11 10.19
N VAL A 138 14.69 8.68 8.98
CA VAL A 138 15.46 9.90 8.70
C VAL A 138 14.90 11.08 9.50
N MET A 139 13.58 11.25 9.55
CA MET A 139 12.96 12.33 10.33
C MET A 139 13.22 12.17 11.83
N LEU A 140 13.20 10.95 12.37
CA LEU A 140 13.52 10.69 13.77
C LEU A 140 14.99 11.02 14.08
N VAL A 141 15.94 10.62 13.24
CA VAL A 141 17.36 10.96 13.41
C VAL A 141 17.59 12.47 13.33
N ALA A 142 16.85 13.16 12.46
CA ALA A 142 16.90 14.61 12.31
C ALA A 142 16.13 15.39 13.39
N LYS A 143 15.52 14.71 14.39
CA LYS A 143 14.66 15.32 15.42
C LYS A 143 13.45 16.09 14.85
N LEU A 144 12.87 15.54 13.79
CA LEU A 144 11.70 16.07 13.07
C LEU A 144 10.44 15.25 13.36
N GLU A 145 10.34 14.58 14.51
CA GLU A 145 9.23 13.70 14.87
C GLU A 145 7.85 14.38 14.77
N ARG A 146 7.78 15.67 15.11
CA ARG A 146 6.55 16.49 15.03
C ARG A 146 6.04 16.67 13.60
N TYR A 147 6.92 16.54 12.61
CA TYR A 147 6.57 16.70 11.20
C TYR A 147 6.16 15.40 10.52
N ILE A 148 6.38 14.23 11.14
CA ILE A 148 6.10 12.92 10.52
C ILE A 148 4.62 12.80 10.13
N ILE A 149 3.72 13.07 11.07
CA ILE A 149 2.26 12.99 10.83
C ILE A 149 1.82 14.01 9.75
N PRO A 150 2.12 15.32 9.89
CA PRO A 150 1.80 16.30 8.84
C PRO A 150 2.38 15.96 7.47
N PHE A 151 3.61 15.43 7.42
CA PHE A 151 4.26 15.02 6.20
C PHE A 151 3.45 13.94 5.47
N PHE A 152 3.07 12.85 6.14
CA PHE A 152 2.32 11.78 5.46
C PHE A 152 0.90 12.19 5.08
N ILE A 153 0.26 13.08 5.83
CA ILE A 153 -1.02 13.68 5.42
C ILE A 153 -0.84 14.44 4.10
N GLY A 154 0.13 15.36 4.03
CA GLY A 154 0.40 16.14 2.82
C GLY A 154 0.85 15.26 1.66
N TYR A 155 1.71 14.27 1.93
CA TYR A 155 2.25 13.35 0.94
C TYR A 155 1.17 12.49 0.27
N THR A 156 0.05 12.24 0.95
CA THR A 156 -1.11 11.55 0.38
C THR A 156 -1.68 12.29 -0.84
N GLY A 157 -1.49 13.61 -0.93
CA GLY A 157 -1.84 14.38 -2.14
C GLY A 157 -1.15 13.86 -3.41
N MET A 158 0.06 13.29 -3.29
CA MET A 158 0.80 12.73 -4.42
C MET A 158 0.12 11.50 -5.05
N VAL A 159 -0.78 10.82 -4.33
CA VAL A 159 -1.61 9.74 -4.89
C VAL A 159 -2.40 10.26 -6.09
N PHE A 160 -3.04 11.42 -5.95
CA PHE A 160 -3.81 12.05 -7.02
C PHE A 160 -2.91 12.54 -8.15
N VAL A 161 -1.70 13.02 -7.83
CA VAL A 161 -0.70 13.46 -8.83
C VAL A 161 -0.27 12.29 -9.70
N PHE A 162 0.13 11.15 -9.11
CA PHE A 162 0.57 9.99 -9.90
C PHE A 162 -0.56 9.37 -10.72
N ILE A 163 -1.76 9.28 -10.16
CA ILE A 163 -2.95 8.84 -10.91
C ILE A 163 -3.24 9.80 -12.08
N GLY A 164 -3.14 11.11 -11.84
CA GLY A 164 -3.31 12.14 -12.88
C GLY A 164 -2.28 12.00 -13.99
N ILE A 165 -0.99 11.94 -13.65
CA ILE A 165 0.11 11.71 -14.61
C ILE A 165 -0.17 10.47 -15.46
N ARG A 166 -0.56 9.36 -14.82
CA ARG A 166 -0.87 8.13 -15.54
C ARG A 166 -2.08 8.29 -16.46
N ARG A 167 -3.17 8.90 -16.00
CA ARG A 167 -4.38 9.07 -16.82
C ARG A 167 -4.22 10.04 -17.98
N PHE A 168 -3.51 11.15 -17.79
CA PHE A 168 -3.42 12.23 -18.77
C PHE A 168 -2.21 12.11 -19.70
N CYS A 169 -1.06 11.68 -19.17
CA CYS A 169 0.17 11.57 -19.96
C CYS A 169 0.36 10.17 -20.57
N LEU A 170 -0.26 9.14 -20.01
CA LEU A 170 -0.02 7.73 -20.37
C LEU A 170 -1.35 7.01 -20.67
N LYS A 171 -1.92 7.29 -21.85
CA LYS A 171 -3.14 6.61 -22.36
C LYS A 171 -2.92 5.10 -22.51
#